data_AF-A0A7W0ZH34-F1
#
_entry.id   AF-A0A7W0ZH34-F1
#
_cell.length_a   1.000
_cell.length_b   1.000
_cell.length_c   1.000
_cell.angle_alpha   90.00
_cell.angle_beta   90.00
_cell.angle_gamma   90.00
#
_symmetry.space_group_name_H-M   'P 1'
#
loop_
_entity.id
_entity.type
_entity.pdbx_description
1 polymer ?
#
loop_
_entity_poly.entity_id
_entity_poly.type
_entity_poly.pdbx_seq_one_letter_code
_entity_poly.pdbx_strand_id
1 'polypeptide(L)'
;MSPTRLRAVALEARGVLRVLQDGLGPVEAGSIVVSGMLAEQLARELGAGAELGTVVVGNGTSVAGAPVIVRVIAGEPNDEDDALVRAADRAGVPIILVQLWPQADWRAPFVRSPFVVECKTGEGFPVGEIAARIAIAAEQAPGLASRVPAIEEAVAAGVVKGGIAHSAFLALVSGRTAAARPLLALEQVRMLSQLRALDGSDTKPDGLPVVAGVAGATLAASYAFRELARRSRRYVPAPLANAAVATAGTWALSAIARKLLEARTPPS
;
A
#
# COMPACT_ATOMS: atom_id res chain seq x y z
N MET A 1 24.71 -21.70 -21.37
CA MET A 1 23.24 -21.47 -21.37
C MET A 1 22.78 -21.39 -22.81
N SER A 2 21.78 -22.18 -23.22
CA SER A 2 21.33 -22.22 -24.63
C SER A 2 20.54 -20.94 -25.00
N PRO A 3 20.74 -20.35 -26.20
CA PRO A 3 20.08 -19.12 -26.65
C PRO A 3 18.56 -19.22 -26.68
N THR A 4 18.01 -20.43 -26.81
CA THR A 4 16.57 -20.69 -26.82
C THR A 4 15.92 -20.45 -25.45
N ARG A 5 16.64 -20.74 -24.35
CA ARG A 5 16.15 -20.48 -22.98
C ARG A 5 16.14 -18.99 -22.65
N LEU A 6 17.10 -18.22 -23.17
CA LEU A 6 17.15 -16.77 -23.00
C LEU A 6 15.99 -16.06 -23.70
N ARG A 7 15.62 -16.52 -24.91
CA ARG A 7 14.46 -15.96 -25.64
C ARG A 7 13.13 -16.27 -24.96
N ALA A 8 12.96 -17.47 -24.41
CA ALA A 8 11.76 -17.85 -23.66
C ALA A 8 11.56 -16.98 -22.41
N VAL A 9 12.62 -16.80 -21.62
CA VAL A 9 12.60 -15.93 -20.42
C VAL A 9 12.33 -14.47 -20.79
N ALA A 10 12.90 -13.98 -21.89
CA ALA A 10 12.67 -12.60 -22.35
C ALA A 10 11.22 -12.37 -22.85
N LEU A 11 10.58 -13.39 -23.43
CA LEU A 11 9.19 -13.31 -23.88
C LEU A 11 8.20 -13.39 -22.71
N GLU A 12 8.45 -14.26 -21.72
CA GLU A 12 7.69 -14.27 -20.46
C GLU A 12 7.82 -12.93 -19.73
N ALA A 13 9.03 -12.38 -19.62
CA ALA A 13 9.26 -11.09 -19.00
C ALA A 13 8.49 -9.96 -19.70
N ARG A 14 8.39 -9.99 -21.04
CA ARG A 14 7.59 -9.02 -21.81
C ARG A 14 6.09 -9.19 -21.61
N GLY A 15 5.59 -10.43 -21.53
CA GLY A 15 4.17 -10.69 -21.27
C GLY A 15 3.76 -10.19 -19.88
N VAL A 16 4.62 -10.42 -18.89
CA VAL A 16 4.46 -9.91 -17.52
C VAL A 16 4.53 -8.38 -17.49
N LEU A 17 5.48 -7.77 -18.20
CA LEU A 17 5.59 -6.31 -18.29
C LEU A 17 4.33 -5.67 -18.89
N ARG A 18 3.71 -6.34 -19.86
CA ARG A 18 2.50 -5.87 -20.55
C ARG A 18 1.26 -5.98 -19.66
N VAL A 19 1.11 -7.08 -18.91
CA VAL A 19 0.05 -7.24 -17.91
C VAL A 19 0.20 -6.21 -16.78
N LEU A 20 1.44 -5.88 -16.40
CA LEU A 20 1.70 -4.79 -15.46
C LEU A 20 1.29 -3.44 -16.07
N GLN A 21 1.64 -3.16 -17.33
CA GLN A 21 1.25 -1.92 -18.01
C GLN A 21 -0.28 -1.78 -18.16
N ASP A 22 -1.00 -2.86 -18.46
CA ASP A 22 -2.46 -2.84 -18.59
C ASP A 22 -3.18 -2.65 -17.24
N GLY A 23 -2.53 -3.03 -16.12
CA GLY A 23 -3.03 -2.80 -14.75
C GLY A 23 -2.56 -1.48 -14.12
N LEU A 24 -1.70 -0.72 -14.80
CA LEU A 24 -1.16 0.57 -14.37
C LEU A 24 -1.83 1.76 -15.06
N GLY A 25 -2.92 1.54 -15.80
CA GLY A 25 -3.74 2.66 -16.28
C GLY A 25 -4.19 3.52 -15.10
N PRO A 26 -4.14 4.86 -15.19
CA PRO A 26 -4.55 5.74 -14.10
C PRO A 26 -6.05 5.55 -13.90
N VAL A 27 -6.42 4.71 -12.93
CA VAL A 27 -7.77 4.76 -12.38
C VAL A 27 -7.76 6.00 -11.50
N GLU A 28 -8.53 7.02 -11.90
CA GLU A 28 -8.69 8.23 -11.11
C GLU A 28 -9.14 7.82 -9.71
N ALA A 29 -8.23 7.91 -8.75
CA ALA A 29 -8.59 7.67 -7.37
C ALA A 29 -9.66 8.71 -7.00
N GLY A 30 -10.79 8.26 -6.45
CA GLY A 30 -11.82 9.18 -5.98
C GLY A 30 -11.34 10.03 -4.80
N SER A 31 -12.24 10.80 -4.21
CA SER A 31 -11.93 11.67 -3.06
C SER A 31 -12.17 10.96 -1.73
N ILE A 32 -11.27 11.14 -0.76
CA ILE A 32 -11.49 10.75 0.64
C ILE A 32 -12.61 11.62 1.20
N VAL A 33 -13.72 10.99 1.60
CA VAL A 33 -14.87 11.72 2.15
C VAL A 33 -14.78 11.73 3.66
N VAL A 34 -14.67 12.92 4.25
CA VAL A 34 -14.66 13.14 5.70
C VAL A 34 -16.02 13.69 6.13
N SER A 35 -16.63 13.12 7.17
CA SER A 35 -17.93 13.57 7.66
C SER A 35 -18.05 13.44 9.18
N GLY A 36 -19.09 14.05 9.76
CA GLY A 36 -19.34 14.03 11.19
C GLY A 36 -18.76 15.23 11.92
N MET A 37 -18.54 15.09 13.22
CA MET A 37 -18.12 16.21 14.06
C MET A 37 -16.67 16.62 13.77
N LEU A 38 -16.39 17.92 13.66
CA LEU A 38 -15.04 18.44 13.31
C LEU A 38 -14.50 17.92 11.96
N ALA A 39 -15.39 17.52 11.04
CA ALA A 39 -15.00 16.99 9.73
C ALA A 39 -14.16 17.99 8.93
N GLU A 40 -14.45 19.29 9.02
CA GLU A 40 -13.65 20.32 8.35
C GLU A 40 -12.23 20.40 8.92
N GLN A 41 -12.07 20.18 10.23
CA GLN A 41 -10.75 20.17 10.85
C GLN A 41 -9.95 18.95 10.42
N LEU A 42 -10.56 17.76 10.50
CA LEU A 42 -9.90 16.54 10.05
C LEU A 42 -9.57 16.58 8.54
N ALA A 43 -10.46 17.12 7.71
CA ALA A 43 -10.20 17.29 6.28
C ALA A 43 -9.02 18.24 6.02
N ARG A 44 -8.87 19.31 6.81
CA ARG A 44 -7.70 20.20 6.72
C ARG A 44 -6.41 19.51 7.15
N GLU A 45 -6.43 18.76 8.26
CA GLU A 45 -5.25 18.07 8.77
C GLU A 45 -4.81 16.93 7.84
N LEU A 46 -5.76 16.12 7.36
CA LEU A 46 -5.50 15.03 6.42
C LEU A 46 -5.16 15.55 5.01
N GLY A 47 -5.75 16.67 4.60
CA GLY A 47 -5.53 17.32 3.31
C GLY A 47 -4.32 18.27 3.28
N ALA A 48 -3.51 18.32 4.34
CA ALA A 48 -2.33 19.17 4.37
C ALA A 48 -1.35 18.80 3.24
N GLY A 49 -1.16 19.71 2.28
CA GLY A 49 -0.33 19.47 1.09
C GLY A 49 -0.97 18.58 0.02
N ALA A 50 -2.24 18.19 0.18
CA ALA A 50 -2.96 17.37 -0.79
C ALA A 50 -3.42 18.17 -2.02
N GLU A 51 -3.60 17.48 -3.14
CA GLU A 51 -4.25 18.06 -4.31
C GLU A 51 -5.69 18.47 -3.99
N LEU A 52 -6.11 19.62 -4.52
CA LEU A 52 -7.44 20.18 -4.27
C LEU A 52 -8.54 19.20 -4.67
N GLY A 53 -9.49 18.98 -3.76
CA GLY A 53 -10.62 18.08 -3.98
C GLY A 53 -10.33 16.61 -3.71
N THR A 54 -9.10 16.24 -3.29
CA THR A 54 -8.78 14.84 -2.94
C THR A 54 -9.27 14.45 -1.55
N VAL A 55 -9.37 15.41 -0.64
CA VAL A 55 -10.02 15.25 0.67
C VAL A 55 -11.19 16.22 0.73
N VAL A 56 -12.41 15.70 0.88
CA VAL A 56 -13.63 16.50 0.81
C VAL A 56 -14.49 16.28 2.04
N VAL A 57 -15.17 17.33 2.49
CA VAL A 57 -16.15 17.24 3.56
C VAL A 57 -17.49 16.80 2.95
N GLY A 58 -17.95 15.62 3.34
CA GLY A 58 -19.22 15.07 2.92
C GLY A 58 -20.34 15.41 3.90
N ASN A 59 -21.55 15.55 3.38
CA ASN A 59 -22.77 15.77 4.15
C ASN A 59 -23.32 14.49 4.82
N GLY A 60 -22.55 13.41 4.89
CA GLY A 60 -22.96 12.14 5.52
C GLY A 60 -24.00 11.33 4.75
N THR A 61 -24.36 11.71 3.51
CA THR A 61 -25.35 10.96 2.70
C THR A 61 -24.81 10.45 1.37
N SER A 62 -23.77 11.08 0.82
CA SER A 62 -23.10 10.61 -0.40
C SER A 62 -22.01 9.59 -0.08
N VAL A 63 -22.24 8.34 -0.48
CA VAL A 63 -21.33 7.20 -0.28
C VAL A 63 -20.76 6.71 -1.62
N ALA A 64 -21.50 6.87 -2.71
CA ALA A 64 -21.17 6.28 -4.00
C ALA A 64 -19.90 6.90 -4.61
N GLY A 65 -18.97 6.05 -5.04
CA GLY A 65 -17.74 6.46 -5.74
C GLY A 65 -16.60 6.93 -4.83
N ALA A 66 -16.80 6.99 -3.52
CA ALA A 66 -15.72 7.27 -2.58
C ALA A 66 -14.84 6.01 -2.39
N PRO A 67 -13.50 6.11 -2.51
CA PRO A 67 -12.61 5.00 -2.23
C PRO A 67 -12.55 4.65 -0.74
N VAL A 68 -12.83 5.61 0.14
CA VAL A 68 -12.93 5.44 1.59
C VAL A 68 -13.72 6.60 2.22
N ILE A 69 -14.47 6.30 3.28
CA ILE A 69 -15.17 7.30 4.10
C ILE A 69 -14.54 7.34 5.48
N VAL A 70 -14.31 8.54 6.01
CA VAL A 70 -13.88 8.77 7.39
C VAL A 70 -15.00 9.50 8.13
N ARG A 71 -15.61 8.85 9.12
CA ARG A 71 -16.71 9.38 9.91
C ARG A 71 -16.23 9.67 11.32
N VAL A 72 -16.28 10.93 11.74
CA VAL A 72 -15.94 11.35 13.09
C VAL A 72 -17.19 11.31 13.97
N ILE A 73 -17.15 10.50 15.03
CA ILE A 73 -18.23 10.32 16.00
C ILE A 73 -17.79 10.91 17.33
N ALA A 74 -18.69 11.67 17.95
CA ALA A 74 -18.48 12.24 19.28
C ALA A 74 -19.54 11.72 20.23
N GLY A 75 -19.13 11.02 21.28
CA GLY A 75 -20.06 10.38 22.20
C GLY A 75 -20.70 9.11 21.62
N GLU A 76 -21.95 8.85 22.02
CA GLU A 76 -22.70 7.66 21.60
C GLU A 76 -23.14 7.78 20.13
N PRO A 77 -22.93 6.74 19.31
CA PRO A 77 -23.36 6.77 17.91
C PRO A 77 -24.88 6.92 17.80
N ASN A 78 -25.33 7.67 16.81
CA ASN A 78 -26.76 7.90 16.57
C ASN A 78 -27.29 7.11 15.36
N ASP A 79 -28.59 7.23 15.09
CA ASP A 79 -29.23 6.56 13.94
C ASP A 79 -28.64 6.98 12.59
N GLU A 80 -28.08 8.19 12.48
CA GLU A 80 -27.42 8.66 11.25
C GLU A 80 -26.07 7.96 11.03
N ASP A 81 -25.29 7.75 12.09
CA ASP A 81 -24.04 6.99 12.04
C ASP A 81 -24.30 5.55 11.59
N ASP A 82 -25.32 4.91 12.15
CA ASP A 82 -25.76 3.57 11.78
C ASP A 82 -26.26 3.51 10.32
N ALA A 83 -27.04 4.49 9.88
CA ALA A 83 -27.52 4.58 8.51
C ALA A 83 -26.38 4.73 7.51
N LEU A 84 -25.37 5.56 7.83
CA LEU A 84 -24.19 5.76 7.00
C LEU A 84 -23.34 4.49 6.91
N VAL A 85 -23.08 3.80 8.02
CA VAL A 85 -22.32 2.54 8.03
C VAL A 85 -23.03 1.48 7.16
N ARG A 86 -24.35 1.36 7.28
CA ARG A 86 -25.15 0.45 6.44
C ARG A 86 -25.17 0.86 4.97
N ALA A 87 -25.15 2.15 4.67
CA ALA A 87 -25.06 2.64 3.29
C ALA A 87 -23.68 2.34 2.68
N ALA A 88 -22.61 2.55 3.44
CA ALA A 88 -21.23 2.21 3.08
C ALA A 88 -21.06 0.71 2.80
N ASP A 89 -21.53 -0.14 3.71
CA ASP A 89 -21.48 -1.60 3.55
C ASP A 89 -22.24 -2.07 2.30
N ARG A 90 -23.46 -1.55 2.06
CA ARG A 90 -24.24 -1.86 0.85
C ARG A 90 -23.55 -1.41 -0.44
N ALA A 91 -22.80 -0.31 -0.40
CA ALA A 91 -22.06 0.21 -1.54
C ALA A 91 -20.68 -0.44 -1.72
N GLY A 92 -20.26 -1.31 -0.79
CA GLY A 92 -18.90 -1.87 -0.78
C GLY A 92 -17.81 -0.84 -0.49
N VAL A 93 -18.17 0.31 0.10
CA VAL A 93 -17.25 1.41 0.39
C VAL A 93 -16.71 1.23 1.81
N PRO A 94 -15.39 1.16 2.00
CA PRO A 94 -14.80 1.08 3.33
C PRO A 94 -15.11 2.34 4.16
N ILE A 95 -15.48 2.14 5.42
CA ILE A 95 -15.72 3.23 6.38
C ILE A 95 -14.79 3.10 7.59
N ILE A 96 -14.16 4.22 7.95
CA ILE A 96 -13.29 4.37 9.11
C ILE A 96 -13.99 5.29 10.11
N LEU A 97 -14.21 4.81 11.32
CA LEU A 97 -14.78 5.60 12.40
C LEU A 97 -13.65 6.22 13.22
N VAL A 98 -13.72 7.53 13.43
CA VAL A 98 -12.84 8.27 14.32
C VAL A 98 -13.63 8.66 15.55
N GLN A 99 -13.32 8.04 16.68
CA GLN A 99 -14.05 8.25 17.92
C GLN A 99 -13.39 9.34 18.74
N LEU A 100 -14.11 10.43 18.99
CA LEU A 100 -13.71 11.48 19.92
C LEU A 100 -14.15 11.08 21.33
N TRP A 101 -13.21 11.08 22.28
CA TRP A 101 -13.46 10.72 23.69
C TRP A 101 -14.03 9.30 23.89
N PRO A 102 -13.18 8.26 23.87
CA PRO A 102 -13.64 6.91 24.17
C PRO A 102 -14.22 6.78 25.58
N GLN A 103 -15.52 6.44 25.66
CA GLN A 103 -16.20 6.10 26.91
C GLN A 103 -16.14 4.59 27.15
N ALA A 104 -16.08 4.16 28.42
CA ALA A 104 -15.93 2.75 28.80
C ALA A 104 -17.04 1.84 28.23
N ASP A 105 -18.25 2.37 28.05
CA ASP A 105 -19.42 1.64 27.55
C ASP A 105 -19.75 1.92 26.08
N TRP A 106 -18.86 2.60 25.34
CA TRP A 106 -19.11 2.93 23.95
C TRP A 106 -19.22 1.68 23.08
N ARG A 107 -20.36 1.53 22.41
CA ARG A 107 -20.58 0.47 21.42
C ARG A 107 -20.40 1.06 20.04
N ALA A 108 -19.34 0.63 19.35
CA ALA A 108 -19.17 0.97 17.95
C ALA A 108 -20.43 0.54 17.16
N PRO A 109 -20.87 1.34 16.17
CA PRO A 109 -21.76 0.86 15.12
C PRO A 109 -21.23 -0.46 14.55
N PHE A 110 -22.08 -1.27 13.94
CA PHE A 110 -21.68 -2.57 13.36
C PHE A 110 -20.70 -2.37 12.19
N VAL A 111 -19.42 -2.13 12.50
CA VAL A 111 -18.32 -2.02 11.55
C VAL A 111 -17.43 -3.23 11.71
N ARG A 112 -16.91 -3.74 10.59
CA ARG A 112 -15.87 -4.77 10.66
C ARG A 112 -14.68 -4.19 11.45
N SER A 113 -14.20 -5.00 12.39
CA SER A 113 -13.45 -4.58 13.58
C SER A 113 -12.03 -3.98 13.41
N PRO A 114 -11.42 -3.77 12.23
CA PRO A 114 -10.17 -3.00 12.19
C PRO A 114 -10.34 -1.55 11.74
N PHE A 115 -11.53 -0.92 11.81
CA PHE A 115 -11.72 0.44 11.27
C PHE A 115 -12.21 1.50 12.26
N VAL A 116 -12.10 1.25 13.57
CA VAL A 116 -12.27 2.30 14.59
C VAL A 116 -10.90 2.84 15.01
N VAL A 117 -10.75 4.16 15.01
CA VAL A 117 -9.57 4.90 15.48
C VAL A 117 -10.00 5.78 16.65
N GLU A 118 -9.34 5.63 17.79
CA GLU A 118 -9.64 6.39 18.99
C GLU A 118 -8.83 7.68 19.02
N CYS A 119 -9.50 8.81 19.26
CA CYS A 119 -8.89 10.12 19.42
C CYS A 119 -8.92 10.51 20.89
N LYS A 120 -7.74 10.53 21.52
CA LYS A 120 -7.58 10.92 22.92
C LYS A 120 -7.70 12.43 23.07
N THR A 121 -8.25 12.84 24.21
CA THR A 121 -8.43 14.25 24.54
C THR A 121 -7.10 14.99 24.58
N GLY A 122 -7.02 16.12 23.88
CA GLY A 122 -5.85 17.00 23.93
C GLY A 122 -4.68 16.58 23.03
N GLU A 123 -4.77 15.45 22.32
CA GLU A 123 -3.70 14.97 21.42
C GLU A 123 -3.91 15.38 19.95
N GLY A 124 -5.06 15.98 19.61
CA GLY A 124 -5.45 16.27 18.21
C GLY A 124 -5.86 15.01 17.46
N PHE A 125 -6.13 15.10 16.16
CA PHE A 125 -6.48 13.91 15.38
C PHE A 125 -5.25 13.01 15.19
N PRO A 126 -5.37 11.69 15.40
CA PRO A 126 -4.29 10.74 15.13
C PRO A 126 -4.17 10.46 13.63
N VAL A 127 -3.73 11.47 12.86
CA VAL A 127 -3.68 11.43 11.39
C VAL A 127 -2.90 10.22 10.88
N GLY A 128 -1.79 9.85 11.53
CA GLY A 128 -1.00 8.67 11.16
C GLY A 128 -1.74 7.33 11.33
N GLU A 129 -2.59 7.21 12.36
CA GLU A 129 -3.40 5.99 12.53
C GLU A 129 -4.56 5.94 11.53
N ILE A 130 -5.21 7.09 11.29
CA ILE A 130 -6.24 7.23 10.25
C ILE A 130 -5.66 6.87 8.88
N ALA A 131 -4.49 7.39 8.55
CA ALA A 131 -3.74 7.08 7.33
C ALA A 131 -3.43 5.58 7.21
N ALA A 132 -3.00 4.92 8.30
CA ALA A 132 -2.78 3.49 8.32
C ALA A 132 -4.05 2.67 8.04
N ARG A 133 -5.21 3.10 8.57
CA ARG A 133 -6.49 2.45 8.25
C ARG A 133 -6.90 2.69 6.80
N ILE A 134 -6.71 3.90 6.28
CA ILE A 134 -6.97 4.24 4.86
C ILE A 134 -6.11 3.37 3.94
N ALA A 135 -4.82 3.22 4.25
CA ALA A 135 -3.88 2.41 3.45
C ALA A 135 -4.27 0.93 3.36
N ILE A 136 -4.96 0.41 4.39
CA ILE A 136 -5.47 -0.97 4.42
C ILE A 136 -6.83 -1.07 3.72
N ALA A 137 -7.67 -0.07 3.89
CA ALA A 137 -9.06 -0.06 3.45
C ALA A 137 -9.22 0.22 1.95
N ALA A 138 -8.50 1.22 1.43
CA ALA A 138 -8.70 1.73 0.09
C ALA A 138 -8.07 0.80 -0.96
N GLU A 139 -8.88 0.32 -1.90
CA GLU A 139 -8.40 -0.51 -3.01
C GLU A 139 -7.36 0.21 -3.89
N GLN A 140 -7.51 1.54 -4.00
CA GLN A 140 -6.65 2.42 -4.81
C GLN A 140 -5.71 3.26 -3.95
N ALA A 141 -5.26 2.72 -2.81
CA ALA A 141 -4.39 3.42 -1.86
C ALA A 141 -3.14 4.08 -2.50
N PRO A 142 -2.45 3.47 -3.48
CA PRO A 142 -1.32 4.14 -4.14
C PRO A 142 -1.68 5.41 -4.93
N GLY A 143 -2.81 5.42 -5.63
CA GLY A 143 -3.29 6.61 -6.37
C GLY A 143 -3.89 7.69 -5.46
N LEU A 144 -4.30 7.32 -4.24
CA LEU A 144 -4.63 8.29 -3.21
C LEU A 144 -3.37 8.93 -2.60
N ALA A 145 -2.34 8.12 -2.33
CA ALA A 145 -1.11 8.57 -1.70
C ALA A 145 -0.33 9.59 -2.54
N SER A 146 -0.34 9.47 -3.86
CA SER A 146 0.28 10.45 -4.75
C SER A 146 -0.36 11.85 -4.67
N ARG A 147 -1.60 11.93 -4.19
CA ARG A 147 -2.37 13.17 -4.08
C ARG A 147 -2.64 13.60 -2.65
N VAL A 148 -2.31 12.77 -1.66
CA VAL A 148 -2.53 13.00 -0.23
C VAL A 148 -1.25 12.63 0.54
N PRO A 149 -0.33 13.59 0.76
CA PRO A 149 0.95 13.31 1.44
C PRO A 149 0.79 12.67 2.82
N ALA A 150 -0.28 13.04 3.55
CA ALA A 150 -0.55 12.52 4.90
C ALA A 150 -0.71 11.00 4.97
N ILE A 151 -1.02 10.32 3.84
CA ILE A 151 -1.15 8.86 3.81
C ILE A 151 0.02 8.14 3.12
N GLU A 152 0.96 8.87 2.52
CA GLU A 152 2.03 8.32 1.69
C GLU A 152 2.87 7.29 2.46
N GLU A 153 3.35 7.66 3.65
CA GLU A 153 4.17 6.78 4.48
C GLU A 153 3.40 5.52 4.90
N ALA A 154 2.13 5.66 5.24
CA ALA A 154 1.27 4.54 5.64
C ALA A 154 1.05 3.56 4.48
N VAL A 155 0.80 4.07 3.28
CA VAL A 155 0.65 3.27 2.06
C VAL A 155 1.97 2.59 1.70
N ALA A 156 3.08 3.32 1.72
CA ALA A 156 4.41 2.76 1.47
C ALA A 156 4.74 1.61 2.45
N ALA A 157 4.50 1.82 3.75
CA ALA A 157 4.70 0.80 4.77
C ALA A 157 3.79 -0.43 4.56
N GLY A 158 2.54 -0.21 4.15
CA GLY A 158 1.58 -1.26 3.80
C GLY A 158 2.05 -2.10 2.61
N VAL A 159 2.48 -1.46 1.52
CA VAL A 159 3.02 -2.11 0.32
C VAL A 159 4.24 -2.97 0.65
N VAL A 160 5.17 -2.44 1.47
CA VAL A 160 6.36 -3.19 1.90
C VAL A 160 5.99 -4.39 2.77
N LYS A 161 5.12 -4.22 3.78
CA LYS A 161 4.67 -5.31 4.66
C LYS A 161 3.96 -6.40 3.86
N GLY A 162 3.06 -6.03 2.95
CA GLY A 162 2.34 -6.95 2.07
C GLY A 162 3.29 -7.71 1.16
N GLY A 163 4.23 -7.01 0.50
CA GLY A 163 5.26 -7.63 -0.34
C GLY A 163 6.13 -8.60 0.42
N ILE A 164 6.55 -8.28 1.65
CA ILE A 164 7.31 -9.17 2.53
C ILE A 164 6.50 -10.42 2.89
N ALA A 165 5.25 -10.25 3.32
CA ALA A 165 4.38 -11.37 3.72
C ALA A 165 4.11 -12.31 2.54
N HIS A 166 3.78 -11.75 1.36
CA HIS A 166 3.52 -12.52 0.15
C HIS A 166 4.78 -13.23 -0.35
N SER A 167 5.93 -12.56 -0.31
CA SER A 167 7.23 -13.17 -0.66
C SER A 167 7.58 -14.34 0.27
N ALA A 168 7.35 -14.18 1.57
CA ALA A 168 7.56 -15.24 2.55
C ALA A 168 6.62 -16.43 2.31
N PHE A 169 5.33 -16.16 2.09
CA PHE A 169 4.34 -17.19 1.77
C PHE A 169 4.69 -17.95 0.49
N LEU A 170 5.00 -17.24 -0.60
CA LEU A 170 5.43 -17.86 -1.84
C LEU A 170 6.69 -18.71 -1.63
N ALA A 171 7.70 -18.21 -0.91
CA ALA A 171 8.92 -18.97 -0.65
C ALA A 171 8.68 -20.25 0.16
N LEU A 172 7.71 -20.24 1.08
CA LEU A 172 7.30 -21.42 1.85
C LEU A 172 6.56 -22.44 0.98
N VAL A 173 5.58 -22.00 0.19
CA VAL A 173 4.70 -22.87 -0.60
C VAL A 173 5.40 -23.41 -1.85
N SER A 174 6.22 -22.60 -2.51
CA SER A 174 6.85 -22.92 -3.78
C SER A 174 8.27 -23.50 -3.64
N GLY A 175 8.75 -23.73 -2.42
CA GLY A 175 10.10 -24.25 -2.14
C GLY A 175 10.47 -25.59 -2.80
N ARG A 176 9.51 -26.29 -3.43
CA ARG A 176 9.72 -27.55 -4.17
C ARG A 176 9.63 -27.43 -5.70
N THR A 177 9.16 -26.31 -6.26
CA THR A 177 8.87 -26.17 -7.70
C THR A 177 9.77 -25.12 -8.35
N ALA A 178 10.28 -25.42 -9.55
CA ALA A 178 11.14 -24.50 -10.33
C ALA A 178 10.43 -23.16 -10.69
N ALA A 179 9.10 -23.11 -10.60
CA ALA A 179 8.23 -21.96 -10.84
C ALA A 179 8.19 -20.92 -9.69
N ALA A 180 8.85 -21.18 -8.56
CA ALA A 180 8.95 -20.24 -7.43
C ALA A 180 9.62 -18.91 -7.78
N ARG A 181 10.62 -18.94 -8.66
CA ARG A 181 11.50 -17.80 -8.93
C ARG A 181 10.87 -16.71 -9.79
N PRO A 182 10.16 -17.03 -10.88
CA PRO A 182 9.42 -16.03 -11.66
C PRO A 182 8.35 -15.30 -10.84
N LEU A 183 7.65 -16.02 -9.96
CA LEU A 183 6.59 -15.45 -9.13
C LEU A 183 7.14 -14.46 -8.10
N LEU A 184 8.25 -14.79 -7.43
CA LEU A 184 8.92 -13.86 -6.51
C LEU A 184 9.43 -12.60 -7.22
N ALA A 185 10.01 -12.75 -8.42
CA ALA A 185 10.47 -11.61 -9.20
C ALA A 185 9.29 -10.71 -9.63
N LEU A 186 8.15 -11.31 -10.01
CA LEU A 186 6.94 -10.58 -10.35
C LEU A 186 6.40 -9.78 -9.15
N GLU A 187 6.35 -10.39 -7.96
CA GLU A 187 5.93 -9.67 -6.75
C GLU A 187 6.87 -8.50 -6.40
N GLN A 188 8.18 -8.69 -6.56
CA GLN A 188 9.15 -7.60 -6.34
C GLN A 188 8.97 -6.46 -7.37
N VAL A 189 8.72 -6.79 -8.64
CA VAL A 189 8.43 -5.78 -9.67
C VAL A 189 7.12 -5.05 -9.37
N ARG A 190 6.07 -5.78 -8.96
CA ARG A 190 4.77 -5.20 -8.58
C ARG A 190 4.91 -4.22 -7.42
N MET A 191 5.60 -4.63 -6.35
CA MET A 191 5.88 -3.78 -5.19
C MET A 191 6.64 -2.50 -5.59
N LEU A 192 7.69 -2.63 -6.41
CA LEU A 192 8.46 -1.47 -6.89
C LEU A 192 7.63 -0.54 -7.78
N SER A 193 6.73 -1.09 -8.59
CA SER A 193 5.82 -0.30 -9.42
C SER A 193 4.83 0.49 -8.55
N GLN A 194 4.27 -0.15 -7.52
CA GLN A 194 3.37 0.51 -6.58
C GLN A 194 4.07 1.62 -5.80
N LEU A 195 5.31 1.40 -5.34
CA LEU A 195 6.10 2.44 -4.67
C LEU A 195 6.40 3.64 -5.59
N ARG A 196 6.63 3.41 -6.89
CA ARG A 196 6.82 4.50 -7.85
C ARG A 196 5.55 5.29 -8.15
N ALA A 197 4.39 4.62 -8.14
CA ALA A 197 3.11 5.27 -8.33
C ALA A 197 2.80 6.28 -7.20
N LEU A 198 3.39 6.10 -6.01
CA LEU A 198 3.27 7.05 -4.89
C LEU A 198 3.92 8.42 -5.19
N ASP A 199 4.96 8.45 -6.03
CA ASP A 199 5.74 9.66 -6.34
C ASP A 199 5.07 10.56 -7.40
N GLY A 200 3.87 10.22 -7.87
CA GLY A 200 3.11 10.99 -8.87
C GLY A 200 3.78 11.11 -10.25
N SER A 201 4.94 10.48 -10.44
CA SER A 201 5.80 10.60 -11.63
C SER A 201 5.33 9.77 -12.84
N ASP A 202 4.02 9.71 -13.09
CA ASP A 202 3.51 9.26 -14.38
C ASP A 202 3.61 10.42 -15.37
N THR A 203 4.63 10.41 -16.23
CA THR A 203 4.71 11.02 -17.60
C THR A 203 6.10 11.56 -18.00
N LYS A 204 7.21 10.85 -17.74
CA LYS A 204 8.38 10.98 -18.64
C LYS A 204 9.00 9.64 -19.03
N PRO A 205 9.14 9.34 -20.34
CA PRO A 205 9.77 8.12 -20.84
C PRO A 205 11.31 8.09 -20.66
N ASP A 206 11.88 8.91 -19.77
CA ASP A 206 13.32 8.93 -19.46
C ASP A 206 13.74 7.90 -18.38
N GLY A 207 12.80 7.12 -17.84
CA GLY A 207 13.04 6.15 -16.74
C GLY A 207 13.57 4.77 -17.15
N LEU A 208 13.71 4.49 -18.45
CA LEU A 208 14.20 3.19 -18.96
C LEU A 208 15.60 2.76 -18.46
N PRO A 209 16.60 3.65 -18.31
CA PRO A 209 17.91 3.26 -17.77
C PRO A 209 17.86 2.94 -16.27
N VAL A 210 16.90 3.52 -15.53
CA VAL A 210 16.74 3.29 -14.09
C VAL A 210 16.03 1.97 -13.83
N VAL A 211 15.07 1.58 -14.67
CA VAL A 211 14.49 0.22 -14.64
C VAL A 211 15.56 -0.83 -14.97
N ALA A 212 16.43 -0.56 -15.95
CA ALA A 212 17.55 -1.45 -16.28
C ALA A 212 18.62 -1.50 -15.18
N GLY A 213 18.92 -0.36 -14.54
CA GLY A 213 19.87 -0.26 -13.43
C GLY A 213 19.36 -0.91 -12.14
N VAL A 214 18.08 -0.72 -11.81
CA VAL A 214 17.41 -1.41 -10.70
C VAL A 214 17.28 -2.90 -11.00
N ALA A 215 16.90 -3.31 -12.21
CA ALA A 215 16.89 -4.71 -12.60
C ALA A 215 18.29 -5.35 -12.53
N GLY A 216 19.34 -4.64 -12.98
CA GLY A 216 20.72 -5.10 -12.88
C GLY A 216 21.22 -5.24 -11.44
N ALA A 217 20.94 -4.25 -10.59
CA ALA A 217 21.26 -4.29 -9.17
C ALA A 217 20.46 -5.39 -8.44
N THR A 218 19.18 -5.58 -8.81
CA THR A 218 18.33 -6.65 -8.28
C THR A 218 18.85 -8.02 -8.70
N LEU A 219 19.32 -8.18 -9.94
CA LEU A 219 19.93 -9.42 -10.43
C LEU A 219 21.28 -9.72 -9.74
N ALA A 220 22.10 -8.69 -9.50
CA ALA A 220 23.35 -8.83 -8.75
C ALA A 220 23.10 -9.18 -7.27
N ALA A 221 22.16 -8.48 -6.63
CA ALA A 221 21.71 -8.79 -5.27
C ALA A 221 21.11 -10.19 -5.18
N SER A 222 20.34 -10.63 -6.19
CA SER A 222 19.77 -11.97 -6.27
C SER A 222 20.85 -13.06 -6.25
N TYR A 223 22.03 -12.81 -6.83
CA TYR A 223 23.17 -13.73 -6.76
C TYR A 223 23.81 -13.76 -5.37
N ALA A 224 23.96 -12.59 -4.71
CA ALA A 224 24.46 -12.52 -3.33
C ALA A 224 23.51 -13.21 -2.33
N PHE A 225 22.20 -12.97 -2.47
CA PHE A 225 21.15 -13.64 -1.69
C PHE A 225 21.10 -15.14 -1.95
N ARG A 226 21.43 -15.60 -3.17
CA ARG A 226 21.51 -17.03 -3.51
C ARG A 226 22.59 -17.76 -2.73
N GLU A 227 23.77 -17.16 -2.56
CA GLU A 227 24.84 -17.79 -1.80
C GLU A 227 24.57 -17.73 -0.29
N LEU A 228 23.92 -16.65 0.18
CA LEU A 228 23.41 -16.56 1.55
C LEU A 228 22.36 -17.65 1.84
N ALA A 229 21.42 -17.91 0.92
CA ALA A 229 20.42 -18.98 1.03
C ALA A 229 21.09 -20.36 1.06
N ARG A 230 22.13 -20.57 0.26
CA ARG A 230 22.84 -21.85 0.18
C ARG A 230 23.65 -22.12 1.45
N ARG A 231 24.22 -21.08 2.05
CA ARG A 231 24.99 -21.16 3.31
C ARG A 231 24.09 -21.34 4.53
N SER A 232 22.92 -20.69 4.54
CA SER A 232 21.94 -20.78 5.64
C SER A 232 21.21 -22.14 5.70
N ARG A 233 21.09 -22.86 4.58
CA ARG A 233 20.60 -24.27 4.56
C ARG A 233 21.42 -25.23 5.40
N ARG A 234 22.63 -24.87 5.84
CA ARG A 234 23.44 -25.66 6.78
C ARG A 234 22.91 -25.61 8.22
N TYR A 235 22.09 -24.61 8.55
CA TYR A 235 21.64 -24.33 9.92
C TYR A 235 20.12 -24.36 10.07
N VAL A 236 19.37 -24.17 8.98
CA VAL A 236 17.90 -24.16 8.98
C VAL A 236 17.34 -24.92 7.79
N PRO A 237 16.18 -25.60 7.93
CA PRO A 237 15.49 -26.26 6.82
C PRO A 237 15.34 -25.34 5.60
N ALA A 238 15.48 -25.93 4.41
CA ALA A 238 15.40 -25.22 3.13
C ALA A 238 14.21 -24.24 2.96
N PRO A 239 12.96 -24.56 3.39
CA PRO A 239 11.86 -23.60 3.27
C PRO A 239 12.06 -22.35 4.14
N LEU A 240 12.60 -22.49 5.35
CA LEU A 240 12.87 -21.38 6.26
C LEU A 240 14.03 -20.51 5.76
N ALA A 241 15.10 -21.13 5.26
CA ALA A 241 16.21 -20.40 4.64
C ALA A 241 15.77 -19.61 3.40
N ASN A 242 14.90 -20.19 2.56
CA ASN A 242 14.36 -19.50 1.39
C ASN A 242 13.43 -18.35 1.80
N ALA A 243 12.57 -18.53 2.80
CA ALA A 243 11.69 -17.48 3.31
C ALA A 243 12.49 -16.32 3.91
N ALA A 244 13.49 -16.60 4.74
CA ALA A 244 14.34 -15.57 5.34
C ALA A 244 15.07 -14.73 4.28
N VAL A 245 15.60 -15.38 3.23
CA VAL A 245 16.27 -14.69 2.13
C VAL A 245 15.29 -13.89 1.26
N ALA A 246 14.09 -14.42 1.00
CA ALA A 246 13.06 -13.69 0.27
C ALA A 246 12.62 -12.44 1.03
N THR A 247 12.34 -12.56 2.33
CA THR A 247 12.00 -11.43 3.21
C THR A 247 13.12 -10.39 3.27
N ALA A 248 14.37 -10.81 3.49
CA ALA A 248 15.51 -9.90 3.55
C ALA A 248 15.76 -9.21 2.20
N GLY A 249 15.61 -9.93 1.09
CA GLY A 249 15.74 -9.38 -0.26
C GLY A 249 14.68 -8.34 -0.57
N THR A 250 13.40 -8.64 -0.29
CA THR A 250 12.29 -7.71 -0.50
C THR A 250 12.42 -6.47 0.39
N TRP A 251 12.81 -6.62 1.65
CA TRP A 251 13.09 -5.48 2.53
C TRP A 251 14.25 -4.62 2.02
N ALA A 252 15.38 -5.21 1.64
CA ALA A 252 16.53 -4.47 1.13
C ALA A 252 16.20 -3.69 -0.16
N LEU A 253 15.46 -4.31 -1.09
CA LEU A 253 14.99 -3.64 -2.30
C LEU A 253 14.06 -2.46 -1.98
N SER A 254 13.14 -2.63 -1.02
CA SER A 254 12.26 -1.55 -0.60
C SER A 254 13.01 -0.36 0.03
N ALA A 255 14.04 -0.64 0.85
CA ALA A 255 14.87 0.39 1.47
C ALA A 255 15.69 1.18 0.43
N ILE A 256 16.21 0.49 -0.59
CA ILE A 256 16.93 1.13 -1.70
C ILE A 256 15.97 1.97 -2.55
N ALA A 257 14.80 1.45 -2.89
CA ALA A 257 13.81 2.17 -3.67
C ALA A 257 13.37 3.46 -2.97
N ARG A 258 13.09 3.40 -1.67
CA ARG A 258 12.79 4.58 -0.84
C ARG A 258 13.90 5.61 -0.86
N LYS A 259 15.16 5.22 -0.62
CA LYS A 259 16.30 6.14 -0.66
C LYS A 259 16.47 6.82 -2.02
N LEU A 260 16.16 6.12 -3.10
CA LEU A 260 16.25 6.67 -4.46
C LEU A 260 15.11 7.64 -4.77
N LEU A 261 13.93 7.44 -4.17
CA LEU A 261 12.80 8.35 -4.25
C LEU A 261 13.07 9.61 -3.41
N GLU A 262 13.49 9.43 -2.15
CA GLU A 262 13.88 10.52 -1.24
C GLU A 262 14.99 11.42 -1.83
N ALA A 263 15.93 10.85 -2.60
CA ALA A 263 17.00 11.62 -3.25
C ALA A 263 16.55 12.44 -4.48
N ARG A 264 15.32 12.25 -4.97
CA ARG A 264 14.76 12.97 -6.13
C ARG A 264 13.89 14.16 -5.74
N THR A 265 13.38 14.18 -4.51
CA THR A 265 12.62 15.30 -3.96
C THR A 265 13.61 16.39 -3.53
N PRO A 266 13.71 17.56 -4.21
CA PRO A 266 14.54 18.65 -3.72
C PRO A 266 14.03 19.12 -2.35
N PRO A 267 14.91 19.58 -1.43
CA PRO A 267 14.45 20.15 -0.17
C PRO A 267 13.60 21.40 -0.47
N SER A 268 12.33 21.33 -0.05
CA SER A 268 11.40 22.46 0.04
C SER A 268 11.74 23.35 1.22
#